data_AF-A0A0B1SRG6-F1
#
_entry.id   AF-A0A0B1SRG6-F1
#
_cell.length_a   1.000
_cell.length_b   1.000
_cell.length_c   1.000
_cell.angle_alpha   90.00
_cell.angle_beta   90.00
_cell.angle_gamma   90.00
#
_symmetry.space_group_name_H-M   'P 1'
#
loop_
_entity.id
_entity.type
_entity.pdbx_description
1 polymer ?
#
loop_
_entity_poly.entity_id
_entity_poly.type
_entity_poly.pdbx_seq_one_letter_code
_entity_poly.pdbx_strand_id
1 'polypeptide(L)'
;MLKRRSRFVGTDVAVHYAPNQFNKSRLVELNNRHSYFVFADNGTVGRYGSEIILRKRLETYLAQHGSSSIPVVCVVLEGGAFTVKVVHDYITTIPRIPVVVCDGSGRAADLLAFTHHAIGDDGRLSDSVRSQLMSLVQTVFNYDEKNAGRTIRQLIECARQRNLVSLEILSSTKFPDFRKYVLLESQDP
;
A
#
# COMPACT_ATOMS: atom_id res chain seq x y z
N MET A 1 -17.67 -4.37 5.94
CA MET A 1 -18.58 -5.27 5.20
C MET A 1 -19.46 -4.46 4.24
N LEU A 2 -19.74 -4.96 3.04
CA LEU A 2 -20.47 -4.27 1.97
C LEU A 2 -21.99 -4.17 2.24
N LYS A 3 -22.58 -2.98 2.02
CA LYS A 3 -24.04 -2.80 2.02
C LYS A 3 -24.70 -3.56 0.87
N ARG A 4 -25.84 -4.21 1.15
CA ARG A 4 -26.68 -4.93 0.17
C ARG A 4 -25.95 -6.08 -0.55
N ARG A 5 -24.96 -6.72 0.11
CA ARG A 5 -24.17 -7.83 -0.46
C ARG A 5 -25.02 -8.98 -1.02
N SER A 6 -26.17 -9.27 -0.40
CA SER A 6 -27.07 -10.36 -0.82
C SER A 6 -27.63 -10.17 -2.23
N ARG A 7 -27.71 -8.91 -2.72
CA ARG A 7 -28.17 -8.63 -4.08
C ARG A 7 -27.21 -9.11 -5.16
N PHE A 8 -25.93 -9.28 -4.82
CA PHE A 8 -24.89 -9.74 -5.74
C PHE A 8 -24.73 -11.26 -5.76
N VAL A 9 -25.58 -12.00 -5.04
CA VAL A 9 -25.54 -13.46 -5.00
C VAL A 9 -26.48 -14.01 -6.08
N GLY A 10 -25.92 -14.79 -6.99
CA GLY A 10 -26.66 -15.46 -8.06
C GLY A 10 -25.76 -15.73 -9.26
N THR A 11 -26.27 -16.53 -10.20
CA THR A 11 -25.60 -16.79 -11.48
C THR A 11 -26.27 -15.93 -12.53
N ASP A 12 -25.48 -15.23 -13.35
CA ASP A 12 -25.97 -14.38 -14.44
C ASP A 12 -27.02 -13.34 -13.98
N VAL A 13 -26.72 -12.66 -12.87
CA VAL A 13 -27.62 -11.66 -12.27
C VAL A 13 -27.21 -10.24 -12.63
N ALA A 14 -28.18 -9.43 -13.06
CA ALA A 14 -28.02 -7.99 -13.24
C ALA A 14 -28.50 -7.25 -11.98
N VAL A 15 -27.63 -6.44 -11.38
CA VAL A 15 -27.92 -5.72 -10.13
C VAL A 15 -27.84 -4.22 -10.35
N HIS A 16 -28.97 -3.53 -10.27
CA HIS A 16 -28.96 -2.07 -10.17
C HIS A 16 -28.49 -1.64 -8.76
N TYR A 17 -27.28 -1.09 -8.68
CA TYR A 17 -26.69 -0.59 -7.44
C TYR A 17 -26.71 0.94 -7.39
N ALA A 18 -27.42 1.48 -6.40
CA ALA A 18 -27.41 2.91 -6.09
C ALA A 18 -26.84 3.10 -4.67
N PRO A 19 -25.75 3.86 -4.50
CA PRO A 19 -25.21 4.21 -3.19
C PRO A 19 -26.23 5.06 -2.41
N ASN A 20 -26.36 4.82 -1.11
CA ASN A 20 -27.26 5.57 -0.23
C ASN A 20 -26.45 6.17 0.92
N GLN A 21 -25.88 7.34 0.62
CA GLN A 21 -25.03 8.10 1.53
C GLN A 21 -25.76 8.51 2.83
N PHE A 22 -27.09 8.53 2.85
CA PHE A 22 -27.88 8.94 4.01
C PHE A 22 -28.12 7.82 5.02
N ASN A 23 -27.76 6.57 4.69
CA ASN A 23 -28.02 5.43 5.57
C ASN A 23 -26.81 5.16 6.48
N LYS A 24 -26.91 5.54 7.76
CA LYS A 24 -25.85 5.47 8.80
C LYS A 24 -25.54 4.04 9.29
N SER A 25 -25.45 3.07 8.39
CA SER A 25 -25.01 1.72 8.80
C SER A 25 -23.48 1.65 8.89
N ARG A 26 -22.96 0.74 9.73
CA ARG A 26 -21.52 0.43 9.83
C ARG A 26 -20.96 -0.28 8.59
N LEU A 27 -21.78 -0.48 7.56
CA LEU A 27 -21.41 -1.16 6.32
C LEU A 27 -20.92 -0.14 5.29
N VAL A 28 -19.94 -0.54 4.51
CA VAL A 28 -19.28 0.30 3.49
C VAL A 28 -20.04 0.18 2.16
N GLU A 29 -20.03 1.25 1.36
CA GLU A 29 -20.60 1.28 0.00
C GLU A 29 -19.53 1.10 -1.07
N LEU A 30 -19.95 0.65 -2.26
CA LEU A 30 -19.09 0.68 -3.44
C LEU A 30 -18.94 2.13 -3.92
N ASN A 31 -17.72 2.48 -4.31
CA ASN A 31 -17.46 3.77 -4.93
C ASN A 31 -17.87 3.73 -6.41
N ASN A 32 -18.85 4.55 -6.79
CA ASN A 32 -19.42 4.61 -8.13
C ASN A 32 -18.49 5.19 -9.21
N ARG A 33 -17.25 5.57 -8.84
CA ARG A 33 -16.22 6.02 -9.79
C ARG A 33 -15.33 4.89 -10.31
N HIS A 34 -15.52 3.66 -9.84
CA HIS A 34 -14.82 2.49 -10.41
C HIS A 34 -15.61 1.88 -11.58
N SER A 35 -14.88 1.45 -12.61
CA SER A 35 -15.45 0.75 -13.76
C SER A 35 -15.74 -0.73 -13.48
N TYR A 36 -14.95 -1.36 -12.62
CA TYR A 36 -15.03 -2.79 -12.30
C TYR A 36 -14.86 -3.03 -10.80
N PHE A 37 -15.42 -4.13 -10.30
CA PHE A 37 -15.27 -4.57 -8.92
C PHE A 37 -14.89 -6.06 -8.89
N VAL A 38 -13.94 -6.40 -8.02
CA VAL A 38 -13.57 -7.78 -7.71
C VAL A 38 -13.87 -8.03 -6.24
N PHE A 39 -14.71 -9.03 -5.96
CA PHE A 39 -15.08 -9.40 -4.59
C PHE A 39 -14.25 -10.59 -4.12
N ALA A 40 -13.48 -10.38 -3.04
CA ALA A 40 -12.72 -11.44 -2.39
C ALA A 40 -13.53 -12.05 -1.23
N ASP A 41 -13.88 -13.32 -1.35
CA ASP A 41 -14.58 -14.08 -0.32
C ASP A 41 -13.66 -15.12 0.31
N ASN A 42 -13.73 -15.26 1.64
CA ASN A 42 -13.04 -16.29 2.41
C ASN A 42 -13.99 -17.05 3.36
N GLY A 43 -15.30 -16.92 3.15
CA GLY A 43 -16.34 -17.55 3.96
C GLY A 43 -16.61 -16.87 5.30
N THR A 44 -15.90 -15.81 5.67
CA THR A 44 -16.07 -15.10 6.95
C THR A 44 -16.85 -13.80 6.83
N VAL A 45 -17.55 -13.43 7.90
CA VAL A 45 -18.39 -12.22 7.99
C VAL A 45 -17.75 -11.25 8.97
N GLY A 46 -17.58 -9.99 8.57
CA GLY A 46 -17.15 -8.91 9.46
C GLY A 46 -15.64 -8.84 9.70
N ARG A 47 -14.86 -9.70 9.02
CA ARG A 47 -13.39 -9.65 9.02
C ARG A 47 -12.89 -8.88 7.81
N TYR A 48 -11.80 -8.14 8.00
CA TYR A 48 -11.09 -7.43 6.94
C TYR A 48 -9.94 -8.28 6.41
N GLY A 49 -9.52 -8.03 5.18
CA GLY A 49 -8.28 -8.58 4.64
C GLY A 49 -8.42 -9.81 3.75
N SER A 50 -9.63 -10.25 3.40
CA SER A 50 -9.81 -11.32 2.40
C SER A 50 -9.21 -10.94 1.05
N GLU A 51 -9.25 -9.65 0.72
CA GLU A 51 -8.72 -9.07 -0.50
C GLU A 51 -7.20 -9.01 -0.56
N ILE A 52 -6.51 -9.03 0.58
CA ILE A 52 -5.06 -8.83 0.66
C ILE A 52 -4.32 -9.93 -0.12
N ILE A 53 -4.70 -11.19 0.09
CA ILE A 53 -4.06 -12.33 -0.56
C ILE A 53 -4.38 -12.34 -2.05
N LEU A 54 -5.64 -12.06 -2.41
CA LEU A 54 -6.07 -12.00 -3.80
C LEU A 54 -5.32 -10.91 -4.56
N ARG A 55 -5.27 -9.70 -3.99
CA ARG A 55 -4.57 -8.54 -4.55
C ARG A 55 -3.09 -8.85 -4.78
N LYS A 56 -2.39 -9.32 -3.73
CA LYS A 56 -0.96 -9.65 -3.81
C LYS A 56 -0.69 -10.65 -4.93
N ARG A 57 -1.46 -11.74 -5.02
CA ARG A 57 -1.28 -12.76 -6.06
C ARG A 57 -1.53 -12.22 -7.47
N LEU A 58 -2.57 -11.38 -7.63
CA LEU A 58 -2.89 -10.76 -8.91
C LEU A 58 -1.77 -9.83 -9.37
N GLU A 59 -1.32 -8.92 -8.50
CA GLU A 59 -0.24 -7.98 -8.83
C GLU A 59 1.07 -8.70 -9.11
N THR A 60 1.43 -9.71 -8.30
CA THR A 60 2.60 -10.57 -8.56
C THR A 60 2.50 -11.27 -9.91
N TYR A 61 1.33 -11.80 -10.27
CA TYR A 61 1.14 -12.45 -11.57
C TYR A 61 1.29 -11.46 -12.73
N LEU A 62 0.76 -10.24 -12.60
CA LEU A 62 0.89 -9.20 -13.64
C LEU A 62 2.33 -8.70 -13.78
N ALA A 63 3.08 -8.63 -12.68
CA ALA A 63 4.48 -8.21 -12.65
C ALA A 63 5.49 -9.31 -13.04
N GLN A 64 5.03 -10.54 -13.29
CA GLN A 64 5.93 -11.62 -13.74
C GLN A 64 6.52 -11.30 -15.12
N HIS A 65 7.84 -11.43 -15.22
CA HIS A 65 8.58 -11.07 -16.43
C HIS A 65 8.34 -12.11 -17.54
N GLY A 66 8.03 -11.63 -18.74
CA GLY A 66 7.80 -12.41 -19.95
C GLY A 66 7.45 -11.49 -21.12
N SER A 67 7.23 -12.05 -22.31
CA SER A 67 6.95 -11.29 -23.56
C SER A 67 5.70 -10.37 -23.53
N SER A 68 4.98 -10.31 -22.41
CA SER A 68 3.80 -9.45 -22.20
C SER A 68 3.75 -8.88 -20.76
N SER A 69 4.91 -8.67 -20.12
CA SER A 69 4.95 -8.12 -18.76
C SER A 69 4.24 -6.76 -18.70
N ILE A 70 3.30 -6.64 -17.77
CA ILE A 70 2.60 -5.38 -17.51
C ILE A 70 3.38 -4.66 -16.41
N PRO A 71 3.86 -3.42 -16.62
CA PRO A 71 4.54 -2.67 -15.56
C PRO A 71 3.56 -2.42 -14.41
N VAL A 72 3.99 -2.76 -13.19
CA VAL A 72 3.18 -2.62 -11.99
C VAL A 72 3.95 -1.76 -11.00
N VAL A 73 3.34 -0.65 -10.58
CA VAL A 73 3.90 0.26 -9.56
C VAL A 73 2.90 0.41 -8.43
N CYS A 74 3.39 0.36 -7.18
CA CYS A 74 2.59 0.65 -6.00
C CYS A 74 2.71 2.14 -5.64
N VAL A 75 1.58 2.83 -5.45
CA VAL A 75 1.56 4.19 -4.89
C VAL A 75 1.02 4.15 -3.47
N VAL A 76 1.80 4.69 -2.53
CA VAL A 76 1.45 4.74 -1.11
C VAL A 76 1.00 6.16 -0.77
N LEU A 77 -0.29 6.29 -0.48
CA LEU A 77 -0.90 7.49 0.07
C LEU A 77 -1.43 7.17 1.46
N GLU A 78 -0.87 7.81 2.48
CA GLU A 78 -1.12 7.53 3.89
C GLU A 78 -0.90 6.02 4.21
N GLY A 79 -1.67 5.45 5.14
CA GLY A 79 -1.63 4.02 5.45
C GLY A 79 -1.34 3.67 6.91
N GLY A 80 -1.64 2.42 7.25
CA GLY A 80 -1.39 1.86 8.58
C GLY A 80 -0.13 0.99 8.62
N ALA A 81 0.13 0.35 9.76
CA ALA A 81 1.27 -0.56 9.91
C ALA A 81 1.27 -1.71 8.87
N PHE A 82 0.09 -2.16 8.45
CA PHE A 82 -0.02 -3.18 7.40
C PHE A 82 0.49 -2.68 6.04
N THR A 83 0.35 -1.38 5.74
CA THR A 83 0.90 -0.77 4.52
C THR A 83 2.42 -0.90 4.49
N VAL A 84 3.10 -0.66 5.61
CA VAL A 84 4.57 -0.85 5.72
C VAL A 84 4.95 -2.29 5.38
N LYS A 85 4.18 -3.27 5.89
CA LYS A 85 4.40 -4.68 5.57
C LYS A 85 4.19 -4.98 4.08
N VAL A 86 3.16 -4.42 3.45
CA VAL A 86 2.90 -4.62 2.01
C VAL A 86 4.03 -4.04 1.15
N VAL A 87 4.48 -2.83 1.47
CA VAL A 87 5.63 -2.18 0.80
C VAL A 87 6.88 -3.04 0.95
N HIS A 88 7.16 -3.50 2.17
CA HIS A 88 8.28 -4.38 2.46
C HIS A 88 8.20 -5.70 1.66
N ASP A 89 7.03 -6.32 1.59
CA ASP A 89 6.81 -7.52 0.79
C ASP A 89 7.06 -7.27 -0.71
N TYR A 90 6.60 -6.15 -1.26
CA TYR A 90 6.75 -5.81 -2.69
C TYR A 90 8.20 -5.64 -3.13
N ILE A 91 9.06 -5.07 -2.27
CA ILE A 91 10.46 -4.82 -2.62
C ILE A 91 11.37 -6.00 -2.30
N THR A 92 10.96 -6.91 -1.41
CA THR A 92 11.77 -8.06 -0.98
C THR A 92 11.39 -9.38 -1.64
N THR A 93 10.18 -9.49 -2.20
CA THR A 93 9.70 -10.69 -2.90
C THR A 93 9.88 -10.55 -4.41
N ILE A 94 10.06 -11.67 -5.13
CA ILE A 94 10.16 -11.70 -6.60
C ILE A 94 8.77 -12.08 -7.19
N PRO A 95 8.31 -11.39 -8.25
CA PRO A 95 8.88 -10.19 -8.86
C PRO A 95 8.78 -8.98 -7.92
N ARG A 96 9.81 -8.13 -7.96
CA ARG A 96 9.84 -6.90 -7.16
C ARG A 96 8.92 -5.87 -7.81
N ILE A 97 8.17 -5.13 -7.01
CA ILE A 97 7.26 -4.07 -7.46
C ILE A 97 7.77 -2.74 -6.90
N PRO A 98 8.14 -1.76 -7.76
CA PRO A 98 8.54 -0.45 -7.30
C PRO A 98 7.43 0.27 -6.55
N VAL A 99 7.83 1.09 -5.61
CA VAL A 99 6.93 1.82 -4.70
C VAL A 99 7.21 3.31 -4.76
N VAL A 100 6.17 4.09 -5.01
CA VAL A 100 6.19 5.55 -4.90
C VAL A 100 5.48 5.93 -3.61
N VAL A 101 6.21 6.54 -2.68
CA VAL A 101 5.69 7.00 -1.40
C VAL A 101 5.40 8.49 -1.49
N CYS A 102 4.14 8.86 -1.23
CA CYS A 102 3.74 10.26 -1.16
C CYS A 102 4.14 10.86 0.20
N ASP A 103 5.26 11.58 0.23
CA ASP A 103 5.81 12.23 1.43
C ASP A 103 4.87 13.37 1.89
N GLY A 104 4.54 13.38 3.18
CA GLY A 104 3.57 14.28 3.80
C GLY A 104 2.12 13.84 3.67
N SER A 105 1.84 12.63 3.17
CA SER A 105 0.47 12.12 3.05
C SER A 105 -0.07 11.47 4.33
N GLY A 106 0.77 11.23 5.35
CA GLY A 106 0.34 10.76 6.66
C GLY A 106 0.89 9.40 7.07
N ARG A 107 0.89 9.15 8.38
CA ARG A 107 1.14 7.86 9.07
C ARG A 107 2.22 6.99 8.39
N ALA A 108 1.85 5.88 7.73
CA ALA A 108 2.82 4.94 7.16
C ALA A 108 3.70 5.57 6.07
N ALA A 109 3.13 6.42 5.21
CA ALA A 109 3.87 7.09 4.16
C ALA A 109 4.95 8.01 4.75
N ASP A 110 4.61 8.79 5.77
CA ASP A 110 5.55 9.70 6.43
C ASP A 110 6.64 8.93 7.17
N LEU A 111 6.33 7.78 7.79
CA LEU A 111 7.34 6.93 8.42
C LEU A 111 8.30 6.31 7.40
N LEU A 112 7.79 5.89 6.24
CA LEU A 112 8.61 5.40 5.12
C LEU A 112 9.52 6.52 4.59
N ALA A 113 8.98 7.70 4.33
CA ALA A 113 9.72 8.86 3.85
C ALA A 113 10.78 9.33 4.86
N PHE A 114 10.39 9.50 6.14
CA PHE A 114 11.31 9.84 7.23
C PHE A 114 12.48 8.86 7.30
N THR A 115 12.20 7.56 7.28
CA THR A 115 13.25 6.54 7.36
C THR A 115 14.15 6.57 6.12
N HIS A 116 13.58 6.77 4.94
CA HIS A 116 14.31 6.88 3.68
C HIS A 116 15.23 8.12 3.64
N HIS A 117 14.80 9.25 4.19
CA HIS A 117 15.63 10.46 4.31
C HIS A 117 16.73 10.32 5.36
N ALA A 118 16.46 9.64 6.47
CA ALA A 118 17.35 9.56 7.61
C ALA A 118 18.39 8.43 7.55
N ILE A 119 18.24 7.48 6.61
CA ILE A 119 19.19 6.38 6.44
C ILE A 119 20.51 6.87 5.83
N GLY A 120 21.62 6.53 6.49
CA GLY A 120 22.96 6.81 5.98
C GLY A 120 23.27 6.02 4.71
N ASP A 121 24.36 6.39 4.04
CA ASP A 121 24.86 5.67 2.86
C ASP A 121 25.29 4.24 3.18
N ASP A 122 25.63 3.97 4.44
CA ASP A 122 25.92 2.63 4.97
C ASP A 122 24.65 1.77 5.21
N GLY A 123 23.47 2.32 4.94
CA GLY A 123 22.19 1.65 5.16
C GLY A 123 21.83 1.51 6.63
N ARG A 124 22.35 2.36 7.52
CA ARG A 124 22.05 2.33 8.96
C ARG A 124 21.44 3.66 9.42
N LEU A 125 20.69 3.60 10.52
CA LEU A 125 20.23 4.78 11.24
C LEU A 125 21.15 4.99 12.46
N SER A 126 21.39 6.24 12.83
CA SER A 126 22.04 6.56 14.11
C SER A 126 21.14 6.14 15.28
N ASP A 127 21.73 5.90 16.45
CA ASP A 127 20.98 5.43 17.62
C ASP A 127 19.92 6.44 18.09
N SER A 128 20.21 7.75 17.97
CA SER A 128 19.25 8.82 18.27
C SER A 128 18.05 8.79 17.34
N VAL A 129 18.29 8.71 16.02
CA VAL A 129 17.23 8.63 15.00
C VAL A 129 16.42 7.35 15.16
N ARG A 130 17.08 6.22 15.43
CA ARG A 130 16.40 4.95 15.66
C ARG A 130 15.49 4.99 16.89
N SER A 131 15.92 5.65 17.96
CA SER A 131 15.12 5.83 19.18
C SER A 131 13.93 6.75 18.95
N GLN A 132 14.12 7.83 18.19
CA GLN A 132 13.02 8.71 17.75
C GLN A 132 12.02 7.95 16.88
N LEU A 133 12.51 7.17 15.91
CA LEU A 133 11.66 6.35 15.03
C LEU A 133 10.86 5.32 15.84
N MET A 134 11.45 4.74 16.89
CA MET A 134 10.73 3.85 17.81
C MET A 134 9.55 4.55 18.47
N SER A 135 9.78 5.71 19.07
CA SER A 135 8.72 6.50 19.70
C SER A 135 7.62 6.86 18.70
N LEU A 136 8.00 7.32 17.50
CA LEU A 136 7.05 7.65 16.44
C LEU A 136 6.20 6.45 16.02
N VAL A 137 6.80 5.29 15.77
CA VAL A 137 6.06 4.07 15.38
C VAL A 137 5.10 3.62 16.47
N GLN A 138 5.53 3.66 17.74
CA GLN A 138 4.67 3.32 18.88
C GLN A 138 3.46 4.27 18.95
N THR A 139 3.67 5.57 18.79
CA THR A 139 2.59 6.56 18.82
C THR A 139 1.66 6.46 17.60
N VAL A 140 2.21 6.41 16.39
CA VAL A 140 1.43 6.45 15.14
C VAL A 140 0.56 5.20 14.96
N PHE A 141 1.05 4.03 15.37
CA PHE A 141 0.33 2.76 15.21
C PHE A 141 -0.23 2.18 16.52
N ASN A 142 -0.04 2.86 17.65
CA ASN A 142 -0.41 2.36 18.98
C ASN A 142 0.16 0.95 19.24
N TYR A 143 1.46 0.79 18.98
CA TYR A 143 2.16 -0.48 19.07
C TYR A 143 2.99 -0.59 20.36
N ASP A 144 3.10 -1.81 20.87
CA ASP A 144 4.11 -2.15 21.88
C ASP A 144 5.52 -2.13 21.26
N GLU A 145 6.54 -2.19 22.12
CA GLU A 145 7.94 -2.20 21.70
C GLU A 145 8.27 -3.33 20.71
N LYS A 146 7.65 -4.50 20.89
CA LYS A 146 7.89 -5.67 20.03
C LYS A 146 7.39 -5.45 18.61
N ASN A 147 6.15 -4.96 18.45
CA ASN A 147 5.55 -4.70 17.14
C ASN A 147 6.16 -3.46 16.49
N ALA A 148 6.51 -2.44 17.27
CA ALA A 148 7.25 -1.28 16.78
C ALA A 148 8.64 -1.69 16.27
N GLY A 149 9.39 -2.49 17.03
CA GLY A 149 10.69 -3.02 16.62
C GLY A 149 10.64 -3.88 15.35
N ARG A 150 9.56 -4.63 15.13
CA ARG A 150 9.31 -5.33 13.86
C ARG A 150 9.10 -4.36 12.70
N THR A 151 8.25 -3.36 12.90
CA THR A 151 7.92 -2.35 11.89
C THR A 151 9.16 -1.53 11.51
N ILE A 152 10.00 -1.16 12.48
CA ILE A 152 11.26 -0.44 12.24
C ILE A 152 12.21 -1.25 11.34
N ARG A 153 12.31 -2.56 11.56
CA ARG A 153 13.13 -3.42 10.67
C ARG A 153 12.63 -3.36 9.23
N GLN A 154 11.32 -3.44 9.04
CA GLN A 154 10.71 -3.33 7.72
C GLN A 154 10.96 -1.95 7.09
N LEU A 155 10.78 -0.87 7.85
CA LEU A 155 11.07 0.50 7.39
C LEU A 155 12.52 0.67 6.94
N ILE A 156 13.49 0.17 7.71
CA ILE A 156 14.92 0.23 7.37
C ILE A 156 15.21 -0.59 6.13
N GLU A 157 14.67 -1.80 6.02
CA GLU A 157 14.83 -2.64 4.83
C GLU A 157 14.23 -1.98 3.59
N CYS A 158 13.11 -1.26 3.72
CA CYS A 158 12.55 -0.44 2.66
C CYS A 158 13.48 0.71 2.27
N ALA A 159 13.96 1.47 3.24
CA ALA A 159 14.84 2.62 3.01
C ALA A 159 16.18 2.24 2.35
N ARG A 160 16.64 0.99 2.50
CA ARG A 160 17.85 0.49 1.82
C ARG A 160 17.66 0.27 0.31
N GLN A 161 16.43 0.09 -0.16
CA GLN A 161 16.13 -0.20 -1.57
C GLN A 161 15.93 1.09 -2.37
N ARG A 162 16.97 1.94 -2.47
CA ARG A 162 16.90 3.26 -3.13
C ARG A 162 16.44 3.22 -4.60
N ASN A 163 16.65 2.10 -5.29
CA ASN A 163 16.23 1.94 -6.70
C ASN A 163 14.75 1.56 -6.84
N LEU A 164 14.12 1.07 -5.77
CA LEU A 164 12.73 0.57 -5.81
C LEU A 164 11.78 1.45 -5.02
N VAL A 165 12.28 2.28 -4.10
CA VAL A 165 11.47 3.21 -3.31
C VAL A 165 11.77 4.63 -3.77
N SER A 166 10.78 5.27 -4.38
CA SER A 166 10.83 6.68 -4.78
C SER A 166 9.94 7.51 -3.87
N LEU A 167 10.36 8.74 -3.54
CA LEU A 167 9.57 9.69 -2.78
C LEU A 167 8.99 10.75 -3.70
N GLU A 168 7.73 11.11 -3.50
CA GLU A 168 7.06 12.20 -4.18
C GLU A 168 6.43 13.13 -3.14
N ILE A 169 6.92 14.37 -3.08
CA ILE A 169 6.42 15.37 -2.12
C ILE A 169 5.11 15.92 -2.64
N LEU A 170 4.05 15.84 -1.82
CA LEU A 170 2.77 16.43 -2.16
C LEU A 170 2.81 17.95 -1.95
N SER A 171 3.02 18.71 -3.03
CA SER A 171 2.86 20.16 -3.03
C SER A 171 1.42 20.55 -3.36
N SER A 172 0.91 21.61 -2.72
CA SER A 172 -0.41 22.18 -3.03
C SER A 172 -0.52 22.78 -4.43
N THR A 173 0.61 23.01 -5.11
CA THR A 173 0.68 23.76 -6.38
C THR A 173 0.94 22.89 -7.61
N LYS A 174 1.30 21.60 -7.46
CA LYS A 174 1.56 20.68 -8.56
C LYS A 174 1.03 19.29 -8.25
N PHE A 175 0.24 18.73 -9.17
CA PHE A 175 -0.13 17.32 -9.09
C PHE A 175 1.08 16.45 -9.41
N PRO A 176 1.30 15.36 -8.65
CA PRO A 176 2.32 14.38 -8.99
C PRO A 176 2.11 13.81 -10.39
N ASP A 177 3.16 13.83 -11.20
CA ASP A 177 3.15 13.07 -12.45
C ASP A 177 3.67 11.66 -12.19
N PHE A 178 2.74 10.74 -11.92
CA PHE A 178 3.08 9.34 -11.69
C PHE A 178 3.49 8.59 -12.96
N ARG A 179 3.26 9.16 -14.16
CA ARG A 179 3.61 8.50 -15.44
C ARG A 179 5.09 8.23 -15.56
N LYS A 180 5.93 9.10 -14.98
CA LYS A 180 7.39 8.94 -14.96
C LYS A 180 7.84 7.63 -14.31
N TYR A 181 7.11 7.12 -13.30
CA TYR A 181 7.49 5.89 -12.59
C TYR A 181 7.10 4.61 -13.34
N VAL A 182 6.09 4.68 -14.20
CA VAL A 182 5.69 3.54 -15.05
C VAL A 182 6.62 3.40 -16.27
N LEU A 183 7.16 4.52 -16.75
CA LEU A 183 8.03 4.56 -17.93
C LEU A 183 9.50 4.21 -17.62
N LEU A 184 9.96 4.40 -16.38
CA LEU A 184 11.32 4.05 -15.99
C LEU A 184 11.58 2.53 -15.98
N GLU A 185 10.55 1.70 -15.72
CA GLU A 185 10.67 0.23 -15.83
C GLU A 185 10.77 -0.28 -17.28
N SER A 186 10.44 0.57 -18.27
CA SER A 186 10.51 0.19 -19.69
C SER A 186 11.89 0.43 -20.33
N GLN A 187 12.88 0.88 -19.54
CA GLN A 187 14.22 1.23 -20.03
C GLN A 187 15.37 0.36 -19.49
N ASP A 188 15.10 -0.67 -18.70
CA ASP A 188 16.14 -1.66 -18.39
C ASP A 188 16.20 -2.72 -19.52
N PRO A 189 17.34 -2.87 -20.22
CA PRO A 189 17.53 -3.82 -21.31
C PRO A 189 17.65 -5.28 -20.86
#